data_AF-J2YCU1-F1
#
_entry.id   AF-J2YCU1-F1
#
_cell.length_a   1.000
_cell.length_b   1.000
_cell.length_c   1.000
_cell.angle_alpha   90.00
_cell.angle_beta   90.00
_cell.angle_gamma   90.00
#
_symmetry.space_group_name_H-M   'P 1'
#
loop_
_entity.id
_entity.type
_entity.pdbx_description
1 polymer ?
#
loop_
_entity_poly.entity_id
_entity_poly.type
_entity_poly.pdbx_seq_one_letter_code
_entity_poly.pdbx_strand_id
1 'polypeptide(L)'
;MTVEQIFKYEVALSFAGEQRAYVQRVSRSLKGLGVSCFYDSDEIPTLWGTNGVETLSEIYGASARYVVMFTSKEYVDKPWCKIERRAALASRMDRKEDSVLQVAFDRVKVPGMRPGEMFVEAKNFEPEQLALLICKKIGVDLSTRKASLVASPSNVEDASTVRFGYGTYGGRTTIGVGDWSFELHFTRADSQSIHLYSDTPSVRGIALVDSARECSDVRDADVLDFLSPNLTPHIGCLVVLQNHFGFYALIRIEYVADKSRGSETDELIFSYRILRNRDSDFRQALPFEPLLPTIALKFDVANEALSIQNTFSEPIKWYLTATDSSGFPPPPNDYYRDQVPVILAPGKWTQSVEQKFEMTAMPPRSVQVSHLHMDVYISDMMDDFYRIRFILKMTCRGKTSGESVLISVENRWDSVETL
;
A
#
# COMPACT_ATOMS: atom_id res chain seq x y z
N MET A 1 17.72 21.00 41.13
CA MET A 1 17.00 19.93 40.41
C MET A 1 15.76 20.56 39.80
N THR A 2 15.81 20.92 38.52
CA THR A 2 14.63 21.35 37.77
C THR A 2 13.81 20.10 37.48
N VAL A 3 12.58 20.05 37.98
CA VAL A 3 11.61 19.02 37.58
C VAL A 3 11.42 19.20 36.07
N GLU A 4 11.75 18.18 35.27
CA GLU A 4 11.43 18.22 33.83
C GLU A 4 9.91 18.36 33.69
N GLN A 5 9.48 19.48 33.12
CA GLN A 5 8.08 19.69 32.83
C GLN A 5 7.67 18.74 31.70
N ILE A 6 6.81 17.78 32.03
CA ILE A 6 6.29 16.82 31.06
C ILE A 6 5.21 17.51 30.24
N PHE A 7 5.46 17.70 28.96
CA PHE A 7 4.47 18.23 28.02
C PHE A 7 3.73 17.08 27.33
N LYS A 8 2.40 17.20 27.21
CA LYS A 8 1.59 16.26 26.42
C LYS A 8 1.94 16.33 24.94
N TYR A 9 2.20 17.54 24.46
CA TYR A 9 2.55 17.81 23.07
C TYR A 9 3.88 18.54 22.97
N GLU A 10 4.74 18.11 22.06
CA GLU A 10 5.95 18.85 21.70
C GLU A 10 5.60 20.11 20.92
N VAL A 11 4.57 20.05 20.06
CA VAL A 11 4.11 21.16 19.23
C VAL A 11 2.58 21.20 19.19
N ALA A 12 1.99 22.38 19.36
CA ALA A 12 0.59 22.65 19.04
C ALA A 12 0.46 23.63 17.87
N LEU A 13 -0.44 23.35 16.93
CA LEU A 13 -0.67 24.18 15.75
C LEU A 13 -1.88 25.09 15.99
N SER A 14 -1.69 26.40 15.97
CA SER A 14 -2.76 27.41 16.12
C SER A 14 -2.95 28.12 14.78
N PHE A 15 -4.15 28.02 14.21
CA PHE A 15 -4.42 28.48 12.84
C PHE A 15 -5.89 28.84 12.64
N ALA A 16 -6.19 29.61 11.59
CA ALA A 16 -7.57 29.82 11.15
C ALA A 16 -7.96 28.75 10.12
N GLY A 17 -9.24 28.34 10.13
CA GLY A 17 -9.72 27.25 9.28
C GLY A 17 -9.46 27.40 7.77
N GLU A 18 -9.22 28.60 7.28
CA GLU A 18 -8.86 28.92 5.89
C GLU A 18 -7.48 28.34 5.51
N GLN A 19 -6.56 28.24 6.46
CA GLN A 19 -5.23 27.66 6.25
C GLN A 19 -5.19 26.14 6.49
N ARG A 20 -6.36 25.50 6.70
CA ARG A 20 -6.45 24.08 7.11
C ARG A 20 -5.70 23.13 6.19
N ALA A 21 -5.84 23.26 4.87
CA ALA A 21 -5.20 22.35 3.91
C ALA A 21 -3.66 22.37 4.03
N TYR A 22 -3.08 23.54 4.25
CA TYR A 22 -1.64 23.69 4.46
C TYR A 22 -1.22 23.11 5.83
N VAL A 23 -1.93 23.49 6.90
CA VAL A 23 -1.59 23.09 8.28
C VAL A 23 -1.78 21.58 8.50
N GLN A 24 -2.76 20.96 7.85
CA GLN A 24 -2.95 19.51 7.89
C GLN A 24 -1.75 18.75 7.33
N ARG A 25 -1.18 19.21 6.21
CA ARG A 25 0.05 18.62 5.65
C ARG A 25 1.23 18.78 6.62
N VAL A 26 1.40 19.95 7.23
CA VAL A 26 2.42 20.17 8.27
C VAL A 26 2.23 19.19 9.44
N SER A 27 1.00 19.08 9.98
CA SER A 27 0.65 18.16 11.07
C SER A 27 1.02 16.72 10.73
N ARG A 28 0.59 16.25 9.55
CA ARG A 28 0.90 14.89 9.07
C ARG A 28 2.40 14.65 8.96
N SER A 29 3.15 15.60 8.43
CA SER A 29 4.61 15.50 8.35
C SER A 29 5.27 15.49 9.72
N LEU A 30 4.86 16.35 10.65
CA LEU A 30 5.38 16.35 12.02
C LEU A 30 5.12 15.02 12.73
N LYS A 31 3.89 14.50 12.63
CA LYS A 31 3.53 13.19 13.19
C LYS A 31 4.29 12.05 12.54
N GLY A 32 4.45 12.08 11.21
CA GLY A 32 5.28 11.14 10.47
C GLY A 32 6.73 11.17 10.95
N LEU A 33 7.25 12.36 11.25
CA LEU A 33 8.57 12.56 11.85
C LEU A 33 8.61 12.11 13.32
N GLY A 34 7.54 11.59 13.91
CA GLY A 34 7.48 11.13 15.31
C GLY A 34 7.37 12.26 16.33
N VAL A 35 6.92 13.45 15.94
CA VAL A 35 6.69 14.57 16.85
C VAL A 35 5.30 14.46 17.46
N SER A 36 5.19 14.56 18.80
CA SER A 36 3.87 14.66 19.45
C SER A 36 3.25 16.02 19.11
N CYS A 37 2.28 16.03 18.20
CA CYS A 37 1.70 17.24 17.61
C CYS A 37 0.20 17.35 17.85
N PHE A 38 -0.24 18.43 18.50
CA PHE A 38 -1.65 18.78 18.63
C PHE A 38 -2.17 19.50 17.38
N TYR A 39 -3.24 18.95 16.82
CA TYR A 39 -3.99 19.49 15.68
C TYR A 39 -5.48 19.29 15.96
N ASP A 40 -6.25 20.38 15.95
CA ASP A 40 -7.64 20.43 16.40
C ASP A 40 -8.54 19.34 15.79
N SER A 41 -8.35 19.07 14.50
CA SER A 41 -9.23 18.19 13.72
C SER A 41 -8.93 16.71 13.98
N ASP A 42 -7.78 16.37 14.55
CA ASP A 42 -7.44 14.99 14.96
C ASP A 42 -7.92 14.69 16.39
N GLU A 43 -8.30 15.72 17.15
CA GLU A 43 -8.65 15.63 18.59
C GLU A 43 -10.14 15.91 18.82
N ILE A 44 -10.96 15.79 17.77
CA ILE A 44 -12.42 15.95 17.85
C ILE A 44 -13.04 15.11 18.99
N PRO A 45 -12.68 13.83 19.18
CA PRO A 45 -13.22 13.04 20.29
C PRO A 45 -12.85 13.60 21.67
N THR A 46 -11.65 14.17 21.81
CA THR A 46 -11.14 14.75 23.06
C THR A 46 -11.79 16.10 23.36
N LEU A 47 -12.09 16.89 22.32
CA LEU A 47 -12.65 18.24 22.44
C LEU A 47 -14.18 18.26 22.49
N TRP A 48 -14.85 17.22 22.01
CA TRP A 48 -16.31 17.18 21.96
C TRP A 48 -16.90 17.20 23.37
N GLY A 49 -17.66 18.25 23.67
CA GLY A 49 -18.40 18.40 24.92
C GLY A 49 -17.61 19.06 26.04
N THR A 50 -16.35 19.43 25.79
CA THR A 50 -15.55 20.19 26.75
C THR A 50 -15.82 21.69 26.67
N ASN A 51 -15.40 22.43 27.71
CA ASN A 51 -15.34 23.88 27.63
C ASN A 51 -14.16 24.28 26.72
N GLY A 52 -14.42 24.48 25.43
CA GLY A 52 -13.38 24.78 24.44
C GLY A 52 -12.50 25.98 24.80
N VAL A 53 -13.01 26.98 25.54
CA VAL A 53 -12.19 28.12 25.98
C VAL A 53 -11.13 27.66 26.99
N GLU A 54 -11.53 26.89 27.99
CA GLU A 54 -10.63 26.38 29.02
C GLU A 54 -9.69 25.32 28.45
N THR A 55 -10.22 24.35 27.71
CA THR A 55 -9.44 23.25 27.14
C THR A 55 -8.39 23.75 26.16
N LEU A 56 -8.74 24.65 25.23
CA LEU A 56 -7.74 25.21 24.31
C LEU A 56 -6.74 26.10 25.06
N SER A 57 -7.18 26.87 26.06
CA SER A 57 -6.25 27.66 26.87
C SER A 57 -5.24 26.79 27.60
N GLU A 58 -5.66 25.65 28.13
CA GLU A 58 -4.79 24.67 28.78
C GLU A 58 -3.82 24.02 27.78
N ILE A 59 -4.31 23.65 26.59
CA ILE A 59 -3.49 23.02 25.56
C ILE A 59 -2.37 23.97 25.09
N TYR A 60 -2.74 25.19 24.68
CA TYR A 60 -1.79 26.17 24.15
C TYR A 60 -0.98 26.88 25.25
N GLY A 61 -1.46 26.89 26.50
CA GLY A 61 -0.82 27.55 27.63
C GLY A 61 0.08 26.64 28.47
N ALA A 62 -0.26 25.37 28.65
CA ALA A 62 0.41 24.49 29.61
C ALA A 62 0.79 23.12 29.03
N SER A 63 -0.04 22.53 28.17
CA SER A 63 0.20 21.16 27.67
C SER A 63 1.18 21.07 26.51
N ALA A 64 1.35 22.15 25.74
CA ALA A 64 2.23 22.20 24.58
C ALA A 64 3.58 22.89 24.88
N ARG A 65 4.68 22.22 24.51
CA ARG A 65 6.03 22.78 24.66
C ARG A 65 6.23 23.97 23.73
N TYR A 66 5.94 23.80 22.44
CA TYR A 66 5.90 24.89 21.46
C TYR A 66 4.51 25.10 20.89
N VAL A 67 4.19 26.35 20.56
CA VAL A 67 3.00 26.71 19.78
C VAL A 67 3.43 27.33 18.47
N VAL A 68 3.08 26.70 17.36
CA VAL A 68 3.27 27.26 16.01
C VAL A 68 2.02 28.02 15.62
N MET A 69 2.12 29.33 15.53
CA MET A 69 1.02 30.22 15.14
C MET A 69 1.07 30.49 13.64
N PHE A 70 0.11 29.96 12.90
CA PHE A 70 -0.10 30.25 11.49
C PHE A 70 -0.95 31.51 11.36
N THR A 71 -0.27 32.65 11.23
CA THR A 71 -0.89 33.97 11.29
C THR A 71 -1.28 34.46 9.92
N SER A 72 -2.53 34.91 9.82
CA SER A 72 -3.17 35.54 8.67
C SER A 72 -4.13 36.61 9.17
N LYS A 73 -4.71 37.40 8.26
CA LYS A 73 -5.79 38.33 8.58
C LYS A 73 -6.96 37.59 9.26
N GLU A 74 -7.36 36.43 8.73
CA GLU A 74 -8.45 35.62 9.29
C GLU A 74 -8.11 35.12 10.71
N TYR A 75 -6.85 34.77 10.97
CA TYR A 75 -6.37 34.38 12.28
C TYR A 75 -6.48 35.51 13.32
N VAL A 76 -6.22 36.75 12.93
CA VAL A 76 -6.33 37.89 13.85
C VAL A 76 -7.81 38.19 14.18
N ASP A 77 -8.69 38.03 13.20
CA ASP A 77 -10.11 38.36 13.31
C ASP A 77 -10.94 37.30 14.04
N LYS A 78 -10.51 36.03 14.02
CA LYS A 78 -11.29 34.92 14.61
C LYS A 78 -11.23 34.86 16.15
N PRO A 79 -12.39 34.71 16.84
CA PRO A 79 -12.44 34.64 18.30
C PRO A 79 -11.64 33.48 18.91
N TRP A 80 -11.69 32.29 18.30
CA TRP A 80 -10.95 31.11 18.79
C TRP A 80 -9.44 31.33 18.72
N CYS A 81 -8.93 31.79 17.58
CA CYS A 81 -7.53 32.15 17.40
C CYS A 81 -7.05 33.21 18.41
N LYS A 82 -7.94 34.13 18.84
CA LYS A 82 -7.63 35.10 19.91
C LYS A 82 -7.42 34.42 21.27
N ILE A 83 -8.19 33.39 21.60
CA ILE A 83 -8.04 32.64 22.87
C ILE A 83 -6.70 31.89 22.85
N GLU A 84 -6.46 31.13 21.78
CA GLU A 84 -5.23 30.34 21.59
C GLU A 84 -3.98 31.22 21.65
N ARG A 85 -3.99 32.34 20.90
CA ARG A 85 -2.90 33.32 20.90
C ARG A 85 -2.63 33.88 22.29
N ARG A 86 -3.68 34.24 23.05
CA ARG A 86 -3.49 34.82 24.40
C ARG A 86 -2.88 33.80 25.36
N ALA A 87 -3.34 32.55 25.32
CA ALA A 87 -2.79 31.47 26.14
C ALA A 87 -1.31 31.21 25.81
N ALA A 88 -0.99 31.07 24.51
CA ALA A 88 0.37 30.84 24.05
C ALA A 88 1.33 31.98 24.43
N LEU A 89 0.91 33.24 24.24
CA LEU A 89 1.72 34.40 24.56
C LEU A 89 1.91 34.61 26.07
N ALA A 90 0.88 34.33 26.89
CA ALA A 90 1.00 34.38 28.34
C ALA A 90 2.00 33.34 28.84
N SER A 91 1.85 32.10 28.38
CA SER A 91 2.76 31.00 28.71
C SER A 91 4.21 31.27 28.31
N ARG A 92 4.41 31.89 27.15
CA ARG A 92 5.73 32.35 26.71
C ARG A 92 6.37 33.35 27.67
N MET A 93 5.57 34.30 28.16
CA MET A 93 6.05 35.30 29.13
C MET A 93 6.46 34.64 30.45
N ASP A 94 5.67 33.68 30.93
CA ASP A 94 5.92 32.98 32.18
C ASP A 94 7.17 32.10 32.10
N ARG A 95 7.31 31.35 30.98
CA ARG A 95 8.45 30.45 30.74
C ARG A 95 9.75 31.16 30.40
N LYS A 96 9.69 32.40 29.89
CA LYS A 96 10.87 33.16 29.39
C LYS A 96 11.67 32.42 28.30
N GLU A 97 10.97 31.65 27.48
CA GLU A 97 11.53 30.85 26.38
C GLU A 97 10.89 31.23 25.04
N ASP A 98 11.57 30.97 23.93
CA ASP A 98 11.03 31.15 22.57
C ASP A 98 10.03 30.04 22.19
N SER A 99 9.02 29.83 23.02
CA SER A 99 8.02 28.75 22.90
C SER A 99 6.91 29.02 21.87
N VAL A 100 6.85 30.23 21.29
CA VAL A 100 5.88 30.58 20.25
C VAL A 100 6.62 30.85 18.94
N LEU A 101 6.24 30.15 17.88
CA LEU A 101 6.86 30.22 16.56
C LEU A 101 5.85 30.75 15.55
N GLN A 102 6.13 31.91 14.95
CA GLN A 102 5.22 32.52 13.98
C GLN A 102 5.50 32.05 12.55
N VAL A 103 4.44 31.62 11.87
CA VAL A 103 4.40 31.31 10.43
C VAL A 103 3.38 32.24 9.76
N ALA A 104 3.86 33.20 9.00
CA ALA A 104 3.06 34.28 8.41
C ALA A 104 2.57 33.92 6.99
N PHE A 105 1.26 33.86 6.79
CA PHE A 105 0.63 33.79 5.46
C PHE A 105 0.50 35.18 4.82
N ASP A 106 0.31 36.19 5.65
CA ASP A 106 0.34 37.60 5.27
C ASP A 106 1.08 38.42 6.34
N ARG A 107 1.32 39.70 6.06
CA ARG A 107 2.03 40.61 6.98
C ARG A 107 1.08 41.36 7.91
N VAL A 108 0.02 40.70 8.38
CA VAL A 108 -0.88 41.28 9.38
C VAL A 108 -0.14 41.56 10.69
N LYS A 109 -0.47 42.67 11.36
CA LYS A 109 -0.01 42.92 12.72
C LYS A 109 -0.75 42.01 13.69
N VAL A 110 -0.01 41.13 14.36
CA VAL A 110 -0.58 40.16 15.32
C VAL A 110 -0.55 40.77 16.73
N PRO A 111 -1.71 40.95 17.39
CA PRO A 111 -1.76 41.55 18.72
C PRO A 111 -0.99 40.73 19.77
N GLY A 112 -0.08 41.38 20.49
CA GLY A 112 0.73 40.77 21.56
C GLY A 112 2.09 40.21 21.11
N MET A 113 2.38 40.18 19.81
CA MET A 113 3.71 39.86 19.29
C MET A 113 4.65 41.07 19.45
N ARG A 114 5.94 40.81 19.69
CA ARG A 114 6.91 41.88 19.96
C ARG A 114 7.39 42.54 18.66
N PRO A 115 7.62 43.87 18.64
CA PRO A 115 8.30 44.51 17.52
C PRO A 115 9.69 43.88 17.31
N GLY A 116 10.02 43.51 16.06
CA GLY A 116 11.30 42.89 15.70
C GLY A 116 11.36 41.38 15.86
N GLU A 117 10.28 40.72 16.28
CA GLU A 117 10.20 39.27 16.33
C GLU A 117 10.23 38.66 14.92
N MET A 118 11.16 37.73 14.69
CA MET A 118 11.35 37.09 13.39
C MET A 118 10.29 36.01 13.17
N PHE A 119 9.75 35.94 11.95
CA PHE A 119 8.77 34.94 11.53
C PHE A 119 9.19 34.26 10.24
N VAL A 120 8.61 33.09 9.99
CA VAL A 120 8.75 32.38 8.71
C VAL A 120 7.60 32.77 7.79
N GLU A 121 7.87 33.15 6.54
CA GLU A 121 6.81 33.39 5.55
C GLU A 121 6.36 32.04 4.95
N ALA A 122 5.08 31.68 5.12
CA ALA A 122 4.52 30.39 4.69
C ALA A 122 4.73 30.13 3.19
N LYS A 123 4.63 31.18 2.36
CA LYS A 123 4.81 31.08 0.89
C LYS A 123 6.20 30.61 0.44
N ASN A 124 7.21 30.64 1.33
CA ASN A 124 8.58 30.26 1.02
C ASN A 124 8.87 28.78 1.30
N PHE A 125 7.91 28.04 1.84
CA PHE A 125 8.08 26.66 2.26
C PHE A 125 6.89 25.83 1.80
N GLU A 126 7.16 24.66 1.24
CA GLU A 126 6.14 23.61 1.22
C GLU A 126 5.85 23.14 2.67
N PRO A 127 4.63 22.68 2.98
CA PRO A 127 4.27 22.18 4.31
C PRO A 127 5.26 21.19 4.92
N GLU A 128 5.78 20.27 4.12
CA GLU A 128 6.74 19.23 4.54
C GLU A 128 8.10 19.86 4.89
N GLN A 129 8.53 20.87 4.14
CA GLN A 129 9.77 21.61 4.41
C GLN A 129 9.64 22.44 5.69
N LEU A 130 8.47 23.02 5.92
CA LEU A 130 8.19 23.73 7.17
C LEU A 130 8.20 22.78 8.37
N ALA A 131 7.65 21.56 8.24
CA ALA A 131 7.71 20.56 9.30
C ALA A 131 9.17 20.21 9.66
N LEU A 132 10.06 20.04 8.68
CA LEU A 132 11.49 19.82 8.92
C LEU A 132 12.15 21.01 9.63
N LEU A 133 11.79 22.23 9.24
CA LEU A 133 12.29 23.44 9.90
C LEU A 133 11.83 23.52 11.36
N ILE A 134 10.57 23.16 11.64
CA ILE A 134 10.03 23.06 12.99
C ILE A 134 10.81 22.03 13.79
N CYS A 135 11.02 20.81 13.27
CA CYS A 135 11.81 19.77 13.92
C CYS A 135 13.21 20.27 14.31
N LYS A 136 13.90 20.95 13.38
CA LYS A 136 15.21 21.55 13.65
C LYS A 136 15.15 22.60 14.77
N LYS A 137 14.11 23.46 14.78
CA LYS A 137 13.94 24.50 15.81
C LYS A 137 13.68 23.93 17.20
N ILE A 138 12.92 22.84 17.29
CA ILE A 138 12.55 22.22 18.57
C ILE A 138 13.58 21.20 19.07
N GLY A 139 14.69 21.00 18.35
CA GLY A 139 15.78 20.11 18.74
C GLY A 139 15.49 18.63 18.48
N VAL A 140 14.58 18.31 17.57
CA VAL A 140 14.37 16.93 17.11
C VAL A 140 15.55 16.53 16.25
N ASP A 141 16.30 15.54 16.72
CA ASP A 141 17.38 14.93 15.96
C ASP A 141 16.80 14.06 14.84
N LEU A 142 16.88 14.57 13.61
CA LEU A 142 16.42 13.85 12.42
C LEU A 142 17.38 12.72 12.01
N SER A 143 18.62 12.69 12.51
CA SER A 143 19.60 11.65 12.18
C SER A 143 19.32 10.32 12.89
N THR A 144 18.58 10.37 13.99
CA THR A 144 18.07 9.20 14.72
C THR A 144 16.65 8.81 14.30
N ARG A 145 16.03 9.53 13.35
CA ARG A 145 14.68 9.25 12.83
C ARG A 145 14.74 8.74 11.38
N LYS A 146 13.82 7.84 11.00
CA LYS A 146 13.89 7.09 9.72
C LYS A 146 13.96 8.04 8.51
N ALA A 147 14.85 7.72 7.57
CA ALA A 147 15.27 8.60 6.46
C ALA A 147 14.19 8.89 5.39
N SER A 148 12.99 8.31 5.48
CA SER A 148 11.94 8.52 4.49
C SER A 148 10.56 8.45 5.13
N LEU A 149 9.80 9.53 4.93
CA LEU A 149 8.36 9.60 5.21
C LEU A 149 7.60 9.45 3.91
N VAL A 150 7.64 8.25 3.34
CA VAL A 150 6.68 7.92 2.29
C VAL A 150 5.45 7.39 3.01
N ALA A 151 4.29 8.02 2.77
CA ALA A 151 3.04 7.53 3.31
C ALA A 151 2.84 6.08 2.87
N SER A 152 2.32 5.25 3.78
CA SER A 152 1.95 3.88 3.44
C SER A 152 0.96 3.86 2.27
N PRO A 153 1.04 2.86 1.38
CA PRO A 153 0.05 2.68 0.33
C PRO A 153 -1.35 2.64 0.94
N SER A 154 -2.30 3.30 0.28
CA SER A 154 -3.71 3.30 0.66
C SER A 154 -4.54 2.90 -0.53
N ASN A 155 -5.46 1.95 -0.33
CA ASN A 155 -6.42 1.56 -1.33
C ASN A 155 -7.76 2.21 -1.00
N VAL A 156 -8.04 3.30 -1.72
CA VAL A 156 -9.16 4.24 -1.50
C VAL A 156 -10.31 3.93 -2.47
N GLU A 157 -10.02 3.23 -3.56
CA GLU A 157 -11.02 2.81 -4.54
C GLU A 157 -11.71 1.52 -4.07
N ASP A 158 -12.94 1.27 -4.55
CA ASP A 158 -13.71 0.02 -4.32
C ASP A 158 -13.02 -1.26 -4.84
N ALA A 159 -11.71 -1.17 -5.17
CA ALA A 159 -10.86 -2.29 -5.46
C ALA A 159 -10.88 -3.28 -4.30
N SER A 160 -11.41 -4.46 -4.61
CA SER A 160 -11.64 -5.59 -3.72
C SER A 160 -10.35 -6.30 -3.28
N THR A 161 -9.20 -5.88 -3.82
CA THR A 161 -7.90 -6.54 -3.69
C THR A 161 -6.79 -5.49 -3.53
N VAL A 162 -5.84 -5.75 -2.65
CA VAL A 162 -4.65 -4.93 -2.40
C VAL A 162 -3.41 -5.72 -2.80
N ARG A 163 -2.51 -5.09 -3.55
CA ARG A 163 -1.16 -5.60 -3.85
C ARG A 163 -0.14 -4.59 -3.36
N PHE A 164 0.76 -5.00 -2.46
CA PHE A 164 1.82 -4.11 -2.00
C PHE A 164 3.05 -4.86 -1.50
N GLY A 165 4.19 -4.16 -1.44
CA GLY A 165 5.43 -4.73 -0.93
C GLY A 165 5.53 -4.62 0.59
N TYR A 166 5.27 -5.70 1.33
CA TYR A 166 5.29 -5.67 2.81
C TYR A 166 6.70 -5.47 3.41
N GLY A 167 7.76 -5.68 2.62
CA GLY A 167 9.13 -5.29 3.00
C GLY A 167 9.38 -3.77 2.97
N THR A 168 8.42 -2.99 2.46
CA THR A 168 8.48 -1.53 2.35
C THR A 168 7.39 -0.88 3.22
N TYR A 169 7.46 0.44 3.46
CA TYR A 169 6.48 1.19 4.27
C TYR A 169 6.27 0.66 5.70
N GLY A 170 7.27 -0.04 6.26
CA GLY A 170 7.15 -0.71 7.55
C GLY A 170 6.08 -1.80 7.59
N GLY A 171 5.74 -2.39 6.43
CA GLY A 171 4.71 -3.42 6.32
C GLY A 171 3.29 -2.89 6.45
N ARG A 172 3.10 -1.57 6.40
CA ARG A 172 1.80 -0.94 6.63
C ARG A 172 1.10 -0.57 5.34
N THR A 173 -0.21 -0.76 5.31
CA THR A 173 -1.12 -0.37 4.23
C THR A 173 -2.47 0.01 4.81
N THR A 174 -3.27 0.82 4.10
CA THR A 174 -4.62 1.19 4.56
C THR A 174 -5.68 0.77 3.56
N ILE A 175 -6.78 0.21 4.06
CA ILE A 175 -8.01 -0.06 3.29
C ILE A 175 -9.17 0.78 3.80
N GLY A 176 -10.08 1.14 2.89
CA GLY A 176 -11.27 1.93 3.21
C GLY A 176 -10.99 3.41 3.50
N VAL A 177 -12.05 4.15 3.82
CA VAL A 177 -11.99 5.61 4.03
C VAL A 177 -12.86 6.08 5.20
N GLY A 178 -12.43 7.17 5.85
CA GLY A 178 -13.18 7.77 6.96
C GLY A 178 -13.39 6.79 8.11
N ASP A 179 -14.62 6.72 8.62
CA ASP A 179 -14.97 5.92 9.81
C ASP A 179 -14.82 4.41 9.61
N TRP A 180 -14.80 3.93 8.36
CA TRP A 180 -14.62 2.52 8.00
C TRP A 180 -13.22 2.25 7.42
N SER A 181 -12.22 3.04 7.81
CA SER A 181 -10.81 2.81 7.45
C SER A 181 -10.11 1.84 8.41
N PHE A 182 -9.14 1.11 7.85
CA PHE A 182 -8.29 0.15 8.56
C PHE A 182 -6.84 0.27 8.06
N GLU A 183 -5.95 0.80 8.88
CA GLU A 183 -4.49 0.65 8.77
C GLU A 183 -4.10 -0.76 9.22
N LEU A 184 -3.52 -1.53 8.32
CA LEU A 184 -3.05 -2.89 8.54
C LEU A 184 -1.53 -2.90 8.66
N HIS A 185 -1.01 -3.81 9.47
CA HIS A 185 0.43 -3.97 9.68
C HIS A 185 0.81 -5.44 9.49
N PHE A 186 1.65 -5.70 8.48
CA PHE A 186 2.11 -7.03 8.12
C PHE A 186 3.61 -7.15 8.26
N THR A 187 4.10 -8.31 8.71
CA THR A 187 5.53 -8.63 8.68
C THR A 187 5.78 -10.04 8.17
N ARG A 188 7.04 -10.29 7.77
CA ARG A 188 7.47 -11.57 7.21
C ARG A 188 7.25 -12.71 8.19
N ALA A 189 6.62 -13.79 7.73
CA ALA A 189 6.55 -15.08 8.42
C ALA A 189 7.26 -16.17 7.59
N ASP A 190 6.55 -16.80 6.66
CA ASP A 190 7.10 -17.81 5.75
C ASP A 190 6.64 -17.61 4.29
N SER A 191 6.84 -18.60 3.42
CA SER A 191 6.46 -18.54 2.00
C SER A 191 4.97 -18.76 1.73
N GLN A 192 4.16 -19.06 2.74
CA GLN A 192 2.73 -19.34 2.62
C GLN A 192 1.89 -18.67 3.72
N SER A 193 2.48 -17.80 4.52
CA SER A 193 1.85 -17.10 5.62
C SER A 193 2.50 -15.75 5.84
N ILE A 194 1.79 -14.88 6.54
CA ILE A 194 2.24 -13.54 6.88
C ILE A 194 1.83 -13.25 8.32
N HIS A 195 2.67 -12.54 9.07
CA HIS A 195 2.24 -12.02 10.37
C HIS A 195 1.36 -10.79 10.16
N LEU A 196 0.25 -10.71 10.88
CA LEU A 196 -0.66 -9.57 10.93
C LEU A 196 -0.78 -9.09 12.38
N TYR A 197 -0.70 -7.78 12.60
CA TYR A 197 -0.75 -7.19 13.93
C TYR A 197 -1.97 -6.29 14.10
N SER A 198 -2.49 -6.24 15.32
CA SER A 198 -3.57 -5.33 15.74
C SER A 198 -3.05 -4.01 16.32
N ASP A 199 -1.75 -3.78 16.32
CA ASP A 199 -1.08 -2.63 16.96
C ASP A 199 -1.14 -1.33 16.13
N THR A 200 -2.18 -1.17 15.31
CA THR A 200 -2.37 0.01 14.46
C THR A 200 -3.40 0.96 15.06
N PRO A 201 -3.31 2.28 14.81
CA PRO A 201 -4.20 3.25 15.43
C PRO A 201 -5.69 3.08 15.12
N SER A 202 -6.03 2.46 13.99
CA SER A 202 -7.42 2.27 13.55
C SER A 202 -7.99 0.90 13.92
N VAL A 203 -7.16 -0.15 13.99
CA VAL A 203 -7.63 -1.52 14.22
C VAL A 203 -7.75 -1.77 15.72
N ARG A 204 -8.96 -2.12 16.18
CA ARG A 204 -9.24 -2.48 17.56
C ARG A 204 -8.84 -3.92 17.87
N GLY A 205 -9.02 -4.81 16.90
CA GLY A 205 -8.73 -6.23 17.07
C GLY A 205 -8.73 -6.98 15.75
N ILE A 206 -8.06 -8.12 15.75
CA ILE A 206 -8.01 -9.08 14.64
C ILE A 206 -8.41 -10.47 15.15
N ALA A 207 -9.14 -11.24 14.35
CA ALA A 207 -9.55 -12.60 14.69
C ALA A 207 -9.46 -13.53 13.47
N LEU A 208 -8.92 -14.72 13.66
CA LEU A 208 -8.90 -15.76 12.63
C LEU A 208 -10.27 -16.45 12.60
N VAL A 209 -10.81 -16.72 11.41
CA VAL A 209 -12.02 -17.52 11.29
C VAL A 209 -11.65 -18.96 10.98
N ASP A 210 -11.71 -19.81 11.99
CA ASP A 210 -11.41 -21.23 11.83
C ASP A 210 -12.41 -21.90 10.89
N SER A 211 -11.90 -22.72 9.96
CA SER A 211 -12.68 -23.54 9.03
C SER A 211 -13.54 -22.80 7.99
N ALA A 212 -13.55 -21.47 7.97
CA ALA A 212 -14.22 -20.68 6.94
C ALA A 212 -13.37 -20.55 5.67
N ARG A 213 -14.01 -20.66 4.51
CA ARG A 213 -13.36 -20.54 3.19
C ARG A 213 -13.93 -19.40 2.37
N GLU A 214 -15.19 -19.04 2.62
CA GLU A 214 -15.93 -18.01 1.90
C GLU A 214 -16.46 -16.93 2.84
N CYS A 215 -16.79 -15.75 2.27
CA CYS A 215 -17.35 -14.64 3.04
C CYS A 215 -18.64 -15.06 3.79
N SER A 216 -19.47 -15.88 3.14
CA SER A 216 -20.75 -16.34 3.68
C SER A 216 -20.65 -17.30 4.87
N ASP A 217 -19.47 -17.84 5.14
CA ASP A 217 -19.24 -18.69 6.31
C ASP A 217 -19.17 -17.86 7.61
N VAL A 218 -18.85 -16.57 7.50
CA VAL A 218 -18.72 -15.64 8.64
C VAL A 218 -20.08 -15.00 8.94
N ARG A 219 -20.89 -15.69 9.75
CA ARG A 219 -22.29 -15.29 10.04
C ARG A 219 -22.42 -14.25 11.13
N ASP A 220 -21.49 -14.26 12.08
CA ASP A 220 -21.46 -13.34 13.21
C ASP A 220 -20.00 -13.15 13.62
N ALA A 221 -19.45 -11.98 13.31
CA ALA A 221 -18.10 -11.62 13.68
C ALA A 221 -17.95 -11.28 15.18
N ASP A 222 -19.02 -10.93 15.89
CA ASP A 222 -18.94 -10.46 17.29
C ASP A 222 -18.53 -11.58 18.27
N VAL A 223 -18.74 -12.84 17.88
CA VAL A 223 -18.41 -14.01 18.72
C VAL A 223 -16.95 -14.47 18.61
N LEU A 224 -16.17 -13.86 17.71
CA LEU A 224 -14.77 -14.23 17.47
C LEU A 224 -13.83 -13.71 18.56
N ASP A 225 -12.68 -14.38 18.70
CA ASP A 225 -11.64 -13.97 19.66
C ASP A 225 -10.72 -12.89 19.07
N PHE A 226 -10.90 -11.65 19.53
CA PHE A 226 -10.08 -10.49 19.16
C PHE A 226 -8.97 -10.16 20.16
N LEU A 227 -8.69 -11.02 21.13
CA LEU A 227 -7.68 -10.76 22.16
C LEU A 227 -6.25 -10.97 21.67
N SER A 228 -6.07 -11.63 20.53
CA SER A 228 -4.77 -11.93 19.96
C SER A 228 -4.11 -10.66 19.41
N PRO A 229 -2.92 -10.25 19.93
CA PRO A 229 -2.26 -9.04 19.46
C PRO A 229 -1.70 -9.20 18.04
N ASN A 230 -1.42 -10.44 17.64
CA ASN A 230 -0.96 -10.81 16.31
C ASN A 230 -1.56 -12.16 15.89
N LEU A 231 -1.68 -12.35 14.58
CA LEU A 231 -2.07 -13.60 13.93
C LEU A 231 -1.05 -13.95 12.84
N THR A 232 -1.00 -15.23 12.46
CA THR A 232 -0.18 -15.71 11.33
C THR A 232 -1.06 -16.43 10.33
N PRO A 233 -1.94 -15.72 9.59
CA PRO A 233 -2.79 -16.35 8.58
C PRO A 233 -1.96 -16.97 7.44
N HIS A 234 -2.34 -18.17 7.05
CA HIS A 234 -1.86 -18.80 5.82
C HIS A 234 -2.63 -18.27 4.60
N ILE A 235 -2.08 -18.50 3.41
CA ILE A 235 -2.79 -18.27 2.14
C ILE A 235 -4.15 -19.01 2.19
N GLY A 236 -5.21 -18.30 1.80
CA GLY A 236 -6.59 -18.75 1.81
C GLY A 236 -7.31 -18.60 3.15
N CYS A 237 -6.62 -18.28 4.24
CA CYS A 237 -7.27 -18.04 5.54
C CYS A 237 -8.05 -16.74 5.54
N LEU A 238 -9.19 -16.76 6.24
CA LEU A 238 -10.03 -15.60 6.50
C LEU A 238 -9.69 -14.98 7.85
N VAL A 239 -9.50 -13.67 7.86
CA VAL A 239 -9.27 -12.89 9.07
C VAL A 239 -10.30 -11.77 9.14
N VAL A 240 -10.99 -11.68 10.26
CA VAL A 240 -11.88 -10.57 10.57
C VAL A 240 -11.11 -9.49 11.32
N LEU A 241 -11.37 -8.24 10.94
CA LEU A 241 -10.84 -7.04 11.54
C LEU A 241 -12.01 -6.24 12.11
N GLN A 242 -11.85 -5.71 13.32
CA GLN A 242 -12.74 -4.71 13.88
C GLN A 242 -11.96 -3.41 14.07
N ASN A 243 -12.49 -2.28 13.65
CA ASN A 243 -11.89 -0.97 13.93
C ASN A 243 -12.45 -0.37 15.24
N HIS A 244 -11.83 0.71 15.72
CA HIS A 244 -12.29 1.41 16.94
C HIS A 244 -13.69 2.04 16.81
N PHE A 245 -14.21 2.20 15.59
CA PHE A 245 -15.55 2.71 15.31
C PHE A 245 -16.62 1.61 15.19
N GLY A 246 -16.25 0.34 15.40
CA GLY A 246 -17.17 -0.80 15.37
C GLY A 246 -17.53 -1.28 13.97
N PHE A 247 -16.77 -0.91 12.94
CA PHE A 247 -16.91 -1.48 11.61
C PHE A 247 -16.10 -2.77 11.50
N TYR A 248 -16.65 -3.70 10.71
CA TYR A 248 -16.02 -4.97 10.41
C TYR A 248 -15.47 -5.00 8.98
N ALA A 249 -14.28 -5.57 8.85
CA ALA A 249 -13.71 -5.95 7.57
C ALA A 249 -13.30 -7.42 7.60
N LEU A 250 -13.45 -8.10 6.47
CA LEU A 250 -12.98 -9.46 6.26
C LEU A 250 -11.87 -9.41 5.23
N ILE A 251 -10.73 -10.03 5.52
CA ILE A 251 -9.62 -10.17 4.57
C ILE A 251 -9.32 -11.65 4.30
N ARG A 252 -8.84 -11.94 3.09
CA ARG A 252 -8.27 -13.23 2.71
C ARG A 252 -6.88 -13.03 2.15
N ILE A 253 -5.90 -13.75 2.70
CA ILE A 253 -4.53 -13.74 2.17
C ILE A 253 -4.53 -14.53 0.86
N GLU A 254 -4.23 -13.89 -0.26
CA GLU A 254 -4.28 -14.54 -1.57
C GLU A 254 -2.89 -15.01 -2.04
N TYR A 255 -1.85 -14.23 -1.73
CA TYR A 255 -0.49 -14.53 -2.18
C TYR A 255 0.56 -13.89 -1.29
N VAL A 256 1.67 -14.61 -1.06
CA VAL A 256 2.86 -14.12 -0.33
C VAL A 256 4.11 -14.50 -1.13
N ALA A 257 4.96 -13.52 -1.42
CA ALA A 257 6.30 -13.71 -1.94
C ALA A 257 7.34 -13.17 -0.94
N ASP A 258 8.31 -14.01 -0.58
CA ASP A 258 9.35 -13.69 0.40
C ASP A 258 10.73 -13.66 -0.26
N LYS A 259 11.37 -12.48 -0.24
CA LYS A 259 12.69 -12.27 -0.83
C LYS A 259 13.76 -13.11 -0.14
N SER A 260 13.65 -13.32 1.18
CA SER A 260 14.61 -14.11 1.94
C SER A 260 14.61 -15.60 1.57
N ARG A 261 13.59 -16.04 0.82
CA ARG A 261 13.39 -17.43 0.39
C ARG A 261 13.43 -17.61 -1.13
N GLY A 262 14.01 -16.65 -1.85
CA GLY A 262 14.30 -16.76 -3.27
C GLY A 262 13.35 -16.02 -4.21
N SER A 263 12.36 -15.29 -3.70
CA SER A 263 11.57 -14.36 -4.53
C SER A 263 12.39 -13.11 -4.86
N GLU A 264 12.10 -12.44 -5.99
CA GLU A 264 12.80 -11.19 -6.34
C GLU A 264 12.40 -10.02 -5.41
N THR A 265 11.18 -10.09 -4.85
CA THR A 265 10.56 -9.04 -4.03
C THR A 265 9.86 -9.63 -2.79
N ASP A 266 9.63 -8.78 -1.78
CA ASP A 266 8.69 -9.05 -0.70
C ASP A 266 7.32 -8.50 -1.13
N GLU A 267 6.36 -9.36 -1.46
CA GLU A 267 5.05 -8.96 -1.98
C GLU A 267 3.91 -9.69 -1.29
N LEU A 268 2.83 -8.96 -0.97
CA LEU A 268 1.61 -9.48 -0.38
C LEU A 268 0.42 -9.05 -1.25
N ILE A 269 -0.45 -10.00 -1.56
CA ILE A 269 -1.76 -9.76 -2.15
C ILE A 269 -2.83 -10.31 -1.22
N PHE A 270 -3.81 -9.48 -0.89
CA PHE A 270 -4.97 -9.90 -0.12
C PHE A 270 -6.25 -9.26 -0.66
N SER A 271 -7.36 -9.99 -0.57
CA SER A 271 -8.70 -9.50 -0.89
C SER A 271 -9.39 -9.03 0.39
N TYR A 272 -10.30 -8.06 0.28
CA TYR A 272 -11.03 -7.56 1.46
C TYR A 272 -12.49 -7.16 1.16
N ARG A 273 -13.34 -7.27 2.18
CA ARG A 273 -14.73 -6.76 2.20
C ARG A 273 -14.95 -5.94 3.47
N ILE A 274 -15.64 -4.81 3.35
CA ILE A 274 -15.95 -3.95 4.50
C ILE A 274 -17.46 -3.81 4.62
N LEU A 275 -18.02 -4.12 5.79
CA LEU A 275 -19.43 -3.94 6.09
C LEU A 275 -19.68 -2.48 6.50
N ARG A 276 -20.14 -1.66 5.54
CA ARG A 276 -20.35 -0.21 5.72
C ARG A 276 -21.56 0.13 6.61
N ASN A 277 -22.36 -0.86 6.96
CA ASN A 277 -23.56 -0.73 7.80
C ASN A 277 -23.30 -1.07 9.29
N ARG A 278 -22.04 -1.37 9.67
CA ARG A 278 -21.65 -1.86 11.02
C ARG A 278 -22.29 -3.20 11.41
N ASP A 279 -22.74 -3.96 10.43
CA ASP A 279 -23.17 -5.33 10.65
C ASP A 279 -21.94 -6.22 10.91
N SER A 280 -22.16 -7.37 11.53
CA SER A 280 -21.16 -8.40 11.81
C SER A 280 -21.36 -9.66 10.95
N ASP A 281 -22.41 -9.69 10.12
CA ASP A 281 -22.74 -10.79 9.21
C ASP A 281 -22.23 -10.56 7.77
N PHE A 282 -21.36 -11.43 7.29
CA PHE A 282 -20.78 -11.35 5.94
C PHE A 282 -21.53 -12.20 4.90
N ARG A 283 -22.68 -12.82 5.22
CA ARG A 283 -23.48 -13.60 4.25
C ARG A 283 -23.92 -12.84 3.02
N GLN A 284 -24.14 -11.53 3.15
CA GLN A 284 -24.52 -10.66 2.04
C GLN A 284 -23.31 -9.97 1.37
N ALA A 285 -22.10 -10.17 1.89
CA ALA A 285 -20.90 -9.62 1.27
C ALA A 285 -20.64 -10.34 -0.05
N LEU A 286 -20.23 -9.58 -1.07
CA LEU A 286 -19.82 -10.15 -2.35
C LEU A 286 -18.68 -11.16 -2.12
N PRO A 287 -18.68 -12.32 -2.78
CA PRO A 287 -17.60 -13.29 -2.66
C PRO A 287 -16.29 -12.67 -3.13
N PHE A 288 -15.17 -13.19 -2.61
CA PHE A 288 -13.86 -12.83 -3.14
C PHE A 288 -13.70 -13.44 -4.53
N GLU A 289 -13.51 -12.59 -5.53
CA GLU A 289 -13.18 -13.07 -6.87
C GLU A 289 -11.83 -13.80 -6.82
N PRO A 290 -11.69 -14.94 -7.51
CA PRO A 290 -10.39 -15.56 -7.65
C PRO A 290 -9.44 -14.55 -8.31
N LEU A 291 -8.21 -14.46 -7.81
CA LEU A 291 -7.18 -13.71 -8.51
C LEU A 291 -7.10 -14.26 -9.94
N LEU A 292 -7.29 -13.41 -10.94
CA LEU A 292 -7.10 -13.79 -12.34
C LEU A 292 -5.77 -14.54 -12.47
N PRO A 293 -5.74 -15.73 -13.10
CA PRO A 293 -4.57 -16.59 -13.09
C PRO A 293 -3.37 -15.83 -13.68
N THR A 294 -2.46 -15.43 -12.80
CA THR A 294 -1.28 -14.64 -13.19
C THR A 294 -0.11 -15.59 -13.29
N ILE A 295 0.05 -16.25 -14.44
CA ILE A 295 1.31 -16.96 -14.69
C ILE A 295 2.41 -15.92 -14.88
N ALA A 296 3.44 -15.98 -14.03
CA ALA A 296 4.64 -15.18 -14.24
C ALA A 296 5.56 -15.93 -15.21
N LEU A 297 5.97 -15.24 -16.28
CA LEU A 297 6.87 -15.74 -17.30
C LEU A 297 8.18 -14.97 -17.23
N LYS A 298 9.30 -15.68 -17.16
CA LYS A 298 10.64 -15.10 -17.23
C LYS A 298 11.40 -15.70 -18.40
N PHE A 299 11.79 -14.85 -19.34
CA PHE A 299 12.62 -15.21 -20.48
C PHE A 299 14.08 -14.85 -20.17
N ASP A 300 14.93 -15.86 -19.99
CA ASP A 300 16.37 -15.68 -19.98
C ASP A 300 16.92 -15.94 -21.38
N VAL A 301 17.01 -14.85 -22.16
CA VAL A 301 17.44 -14.88 -23.56
C VAL A 301 18.91 -15.28 -23.68
N ALA A 302 19.74 -15.02 -22.67
CA ALA A 302 21.17 -15.34 -22.70
C ALA A 302 21.43 -16.83 -22.49
N ASN A 303 20.56 -17.52 -21.75
CA ASN A 303 20.67 -18.95 -21.44
C ASN A 303 19.61 -19.81 -22.13
N GLU A 304 18.90 -19.25 -23.13
CA GLU A 304 17.84 -19.93 -23.89
C GLU A 304 16.74 -20.58 -23.01
N ALA A 305 16.42 -19.98 -21.87
CA ALA A 305 15.52 -20.58 -20.88
C ALA A 305 14.22 -19.77 -20.72
N LEU A 306 13.08 -20.45 -20.86
CA LEU A 306 11.78 -19.96 -20.41
C LEU A 306 11.48 -20.57 -19.03
N SER A 307 11.34 -19.70 -18.04
CA SER A 307 10.95 -20.09 -16.69
C SER A 307 9.50 -19.65 -16.44
N ILE A 308 8.69 -20.59 -15.99
CA ILE A 308 7.26 -20.37 -15.71
C ILE A 308 7.02 -20.61 -14.22
N GLN A 309 6.35 -19.66 -13.58
CA GLN A 309 5.96 -19.77 -12.18
C GLN A 309 4.44 -19.77 -12.05
N ASN A 310 3.92 -20.83 -11.45
CA ASN A 310 2.55 -20.86 -10.95
C ASN A 310 2.53 -20.09 -9.62
N THR A 311 1.83 -18.94 -9.63
CA THR A 311 1.63 -18.10 -8.45
C THR A 311 0.41 -18.53 -7.63
N PHE A 312 -0.35 -19.52 -8.10
CA PHE A 312 -1.55 -20.03 -7.46
C PHE A 312 -1.26 -21.17 -6.47
N SER A 313 -2.15 -21.35 -5.50
CA SER A 313 -2.07 -22.37 -4.46
C SER A 313 -2.52 -23.76 -4.93
N GLU A 314 -3.20 -23.84 -6.08
CA GLU A 314 -3.58 -25.11 -6.71
C GLU A 314 -2.67 -25.45 -7.90
N PRO A 315 -2.45 -26.74 -8.19
CA PRO A 315 -1.64 -27.14 -9.33
C PRO A 315 -2.34 -26.79 -10.65
N ILE A 316 -1.66 -26.02 -11.49
CA ILE A 316 -2.17 -25.65 -12.81
C ILE A 316 -1.59 -26.59 -13.86
N LYS A 317 -2.45 -27.10 -14.75
CA LYS A 317 -2.01 -27.78 -15.97
C LYS A 317 -1.73 -26.74 -17.04
N TRP A 318 -0.61 -26.87 -17.71
CA TRP A 318 -0.26 -26.00 -18.83
C TRP A 318 0.38 -26.78 -19.97
N TYR A 319 0.30 -26.18 -21.15
CA TYR A 319 0.87 -26.68 -22.40
C TYR A 319 1.53 -25.54 -23.16
N LEU A 320 2.67 -25.83 -23.80
CA LEU A 320 3.39 -24.88 -24.64
C LEU A 320 3.36 -25.34 -26.09
N THR A 321 2.81 -24.50 -26.95
CA THR A 321 2.83 -24.75 -28.40
C THR A 321 3.55 -23.60 -29.10
N ALA A 322 4.43 -23.96 -30.03
CA ALA A 322 5.13 -23.00 -30.88
C ALA A 322 4.87 -23.38 -32.33
N THR A 323 4.39 -22.43 -33.14
CA THR A 323 4.19 -22.60 -34.58
C THR A 323 4.96 -21.51 -35.33
N ASP A 324 5.73 -21.89 -36.34
CA ASP A 324 6.37 -20.92 -37.23
C ASP A 324 5.33 -20.39 -38.22
N SER A 325 5.16 -19.07 -38.30
CA SER A 325 4.22 -18.47 -39.26
C SER A 325 4.80 -18.38 -40.69
N SER A 326 5.58 -19.38 -41.12
CA SER A 326 6.23 -19.41 -42.43
C SER A 326 5.23 -19.71 -43.56
N GLY A 327 4.20 -18.86 -43.72
CA GLY A 327 3.41 -18.72 -44.94
C GLY A 327 2.52 -19.90 -45.36
N PHE A 328 2.46 -21.01 -44.63
CA PHE A 328 1.50 -22.07 -44.83
C PHE A 328 0.63 -22.24 -43.58
N PRO A 329 -0.71 -22.21 -43.68
CA PRO A 329 -1.54 -22.52 -42.53
C PRO A 329 -1.25 -23.99 -42.14
N PRO A 330 -1.10 -24.31 -40.85
CA PRO A 330 -1.09 -25.71 -40.45
C PRO A 330 -2.42 -26.35 -40.89
N PRO A 331 -2.42 -27.60 -41.39
CA PRO A 331 -3.65 -28.26 -41.80
C PRO A 331 -4.64 -28.29 -40.62
N PRO A 332 -5.96 -28.19 -40.85
CA PRO A 332 -6.94 -27.92 -39.80
C PRO A 332 -7.12 -29.03 -38.76
N ASN A 333 -6.34 -30.11 -38.80
CA ASN A 333 -6.66 -31.34 -38.08
C ASN A 333 -5.46 -32.20 -37.64
N ASP A 334 -4.22 -31.71 -37.71
CA ASP A 334 -3.12 -32.45 -37.09
C ASP A 334 -3.05 -32.09 -35.61
N TYR A 335 -3.57 -33.02 -34.80
CA TYR A 335 -3.37 -33.16 -33.36
C TYR A 335 -2.15 -32.36 -32.91
N TYR A 336 -2.37 -31.28 -32.16
CA TYR A 336 -1.36 -30.72 -31.28
C TYR A 336 -0.76 -31.92 -30.57
N ARG A 337 0.49 -32.29 -30.89
CA ARG A 337 1.16 -33.48 -30.30
C ARG A 337 0.79 -33.50 -28.83
N ASP A 338 0.27 -34.64 -28.36
CA ASP A 338 -0.02 -34.91 -26.95
C ASP A 338 1.22 -34.59 -26.12
N GLN A 339 1.44 -33.32 -25.80
CA GLN A 339 2.42 -32.91 -24.85
C GLN A 339 1.82 -33.30 -23.53
N VAL A 340 2.54 -34.15 -22.79
CA VAL A 340 2.13 -34.51 -21.44
C VAL A 340 1.99 -33.21 -20.66
N PRO A 341 0.80 -32.90 -20.10
CA PRO A 341 0.62 -31.69 -19.31
C PRO A 341 1.66 -31.66 -18.21
N VAL A 342 2.39 -30.57 -18.11
CA VAL A 342 3.28 -30.36 -16.97
C VAL A 342 2.43 -29.77 -15.86
N ILE A 343 2.44 -30.43 -14.70
CA ILE A 343 1.72 -29.96 -13.51
C ILE A 343 2.66 -29.01 -12.76
N LEU A 344 2.32 -27.73 -12.71
CA LEU A 344 3.09 -26.74 -11.93
C LEU A 344 2.59 -26.74 -10.50
N ALA A 345 3.40 -27.26 -9.59
CA ALA A 345 3.15 -27.11 -8.17
C ALA A 345 3.25 -25.62 -7.76
N PRO A 346 2.44 -25.18 -6.78
CA PRO A 346 2.48 -23.82 -6.23
C PRO A 346 3.89 -23.38 -5.83
N GLY A 347 4.27 -22.15 -6.19
CA GLY A 347 5.51 -21.53 -5.71
C GLY A 347 6.81 -22.15 -6.25
N LYS A 348 6.74 -23.12 -7.16
CA LYS A 348 7.92 -23.69 -7.81
C LYS A 348 8.20 -23.01 -9.15
N TRP A 349 9.39 -22.45 -9.28
CA TRP A 349 10.01 -22.28 -10.59
C TRP A 349 10.27 -23.68 -11.15
N THR A 350 9.59 -24.01 -12.23
CA THR A 350 9.84 -25.27 -12.93
C THR A 350 10.59 -24.91 -14.19
N GLN A 351 11.87 -25.30 -14.26
CA GLN A 351 12.63 -25.22 -15.50
C GLN A 351 12.11 -26.36 -16.38
N SER A 352 11.01 -26.10 -17.06
CA SER A 352 10.36 -27.07 -17.91
C SER A 352 10.31 -26.47 -19.29
N VAL A 353 11.39 -26.70 -20.02
CA VAL A 353 11.42 -27.26 -21.38
C VAL A 353 12.77 -26.85 -21.98
N GLU A 354 13.74 -27.78 -21.98
CA GLU A 354 14.80 -27.76 -22.99
C GLU A 354 14.19 -28.37 -24.27
N GLN A 355 13.25 -27.68 -24.91
CA GLN A 355 12.87 -28.02 -26.28
C GLN A 355 13.92 -27.38 -27.15
N LYS A 356 14.91 -28.19 -27.53
CA LYS A 356 15.54 -27.97 -28.82
C LYS A 356 14.44 -28.09 -29.87
N PHE A 357 13.95 -26.95 -30.33
CA PHE A 357 13.25 -26.90 -31.60
C PHE A 357 14.28 -27.31 -32.64
N GLU A 358 14.29 -28.58 -33.05
CA GLU A 358 15.01 -28.98 -34.25
C GLU A 358 14.35 -28.27 -35.44
N MET A 359 14.78 -27.03 -35.68
CA MET A 359 14.53 -26.38 -36.95
C MET A 359 15.29 -27.20 -37.97
N THR A 360 14.56 -27.93 -38.81
CA THR A 360 15.15 -28.65 -39.94
C THR A 360 15.98 -27.63 -40.73
N ALA A 361 17.24 -27.94 -41.03
CA ALA A 361 18.12 -27.00 -41.73
C ALA A 361 17.45 -26.56 -43.04
N MET A 362 16.92 -25.34 -43.04
CA MET A 362 16.28 -24.79 -44.21
C MET A 362 17.36 -24.36 -45.21
N PRO A 363 17.10 -24.50 -46.52
CA PRO A 363 18.07 -24.15 -47.55
C PRO A 363 18.56 -22.70 -47.37
N PRO A 364 19.78 -22.37 -47.80
CA PRO A 364 20.51 -21.12 -47.48
C PRO A 364 19.91 -19.83 -48.05
N ARG A 365 18.64 -19.83 -48.45
CA ARG A 365 17.89 -18.63 -48.81
C ARG A 365 17.11 -18.17 -47.58
N SER A 366 17.64 -17.10 -46.98
CA SER A 366 17.03 -16.24 -45.96
C SER A 366 15.50 -16.33 -45.88
N VAL A 367 14.99 -17.14 -44.96
CA VAL A 367 13.58 -17.08 -44.56
C VAL A 367 13.48 -16.11 -43.40
N GLN A 368 12.68 -15.07 -43.60
CA GLN A 368 12.34 -14.12 -42.56
C GLN A 368 11.20 -14.73 -41.73
N VAL A 369 11.54 -15.51 -40.68
CA VAL A 369 10.54 -15.82 -39.64
C VAL A 369 10.19 -14.49 -39.03
N SER A 370 8.97 -14.02 -39.27
CA SER A 370 8.54 -12.67 -38.89
C SER A 370 7.71 -12.66 -37.62
N HIS A 371 7.02 -13.77 -37.31
CA HIS A 371 6.26 -13.94 -36.08
C HIS A 371 6.33 -15.41 -35.61
N LEU A 372 6.87 -15.66 -34.43
CA LEU A 372 6.69 -16.92 -33.72
C LEU A 372 5.43 -16.77 -32.85
N HIS A 373 4.46 -17.64 -33.07
CA HIS A 373 3.24 -17.63 -32.26
C HIS A 373 3.43 -18.67 -31.16
N MET A 374 3.31 -18.23 -29.92
CA MET A 374 3.40 -19.05 -28.73
C MET A 374 2.08 -18.98 -27.99
N ASP A 375 1.32 -20.08 -27.98
CA ASP A 375 0.10 -20.17 -27.20
C ASP A 375 0.37 -20.93 -25.90
N VAL A 376 0.03 -20.31 -24.77
CA VAL A 376 0.01 -20.93 -23.45
C VAL A 376 -1.45 -21.17 -23.08
N TYR A 377 -1.79 -22.43 -22.84
CA TYR A 377 -3.12 -22.81 -22.36
C TYR A 377 -3.04 -23.10 -20.87
N ILE A 378 -3.93 -22.46 -20.10
CA ILE A 378 -3.97 -22.54 -18.64
C ILE A 378 -5.33 -23.11 -18.26
N SER A 379 -5.32 -24.14 -17.42
CA SER A 379 -6.57 -24.73 -16.98
C SER A 379 -6.48 -25.32 -15.57
N ASP A 380 -7.55 -25.12 -14.80
CA ASP A 380 -7.83 -25.71 -13.50
C ASP A 380 -8.79 -26.93 -13.59
N MET A 381 -9.44 -27.17 -14.73
CA MET A 381 -10.46 -28.21 -14.96
C MET A 381 -10.29 -28.92 -16.31
N MET A 382 -10.75 -30.17 -16.49
CA MET A 382 -10.46 -30.91 -17.73
C MET A 382 -11.02 -30.30 -19.03
N ASP A 383 -12.04 -29.41 -18.95
CA ASP A 383 -12.83 -28.98 -20.10
C ASP A 383 -12.84 -27.46 -20.39
N ASP A 384 -12.29 -26.61 -19.50
CA ASP A 384 -12.25 -25.14 -19.70
C ASP A 384 -10.79 -24.63 -19.70
N PHE A 385 -10.39 -23.91 -20.75
CA PHE A 385 -9.02 -23.40 -20.92
C PHE A 385 -9.00 -21.88 -21.13
N TYR A 386 -8.14 -21.18 -20.39
CA TYR A 386 -7.74 -19.82 -20.72
C TYR A 386 -6.57 -19.88 -21.70
N ARG A 387 -6.75 -19.34 -22.91
CA ARG A 387 -5.68 -19.23 -23.92
C ARG A 387 -4.99 -17.87 -23.78
N ILE A 388 -3.72 -17.88 -23.43
CA ILE A 388 -2.86 -16.69 -23.50
C ILE A 388 -1.96 -16.84 -24.73
N ARG A 389 -2.20 -16.02 -25.75
CA ARG A 389 -1.39 -16.00 -26.97
C ARG A 389 -0.29 -14.94 -26.85
N PHE A 390 0.96 -15.38 -26.89
CA PHE A 390 2.12 -14.52 -27.07
C PHE A 390 2.50 -14.49 -28.55
N ILE A 391 2.65 -13.29 -29.12
CA ILE A 391 3.22 -13.12 -30.46
C ILE A 391 4.66 -12.65 -30.28
N LEU A 392 5.60 -13.57 -30.44
CA LEU A 392 7.03 -13.28 -30.41
C LEU A 392 7.45 -12.82 -31.80
N LYS A 393 7.63 -11.52 -31.97
CA LYS A 393 8.13 -10.97 -33.24
C LYS A 393 9.64 -11.19 -33.32
N MET A 394 10.03 -12.29 -33.97
CA MET A 394 11.43 -12.54 -34.27
C MET A 394 11.75 -11.90 -35.63
N THR A 395 12.89 -11.24 -35.77
CA THR A 395 13.36 -10.77 -37.08
C THR A 395 14.75 -11.32 -37.31
N CYS A 396 14.84 -12.52 -37.91
CA CYS A 396 16.12 -13.08 -38.31
C CYS A 396 16.55 -12.47 -39.65
N ARG A 397 17.54 -11.55 -39.62
CA ARG A 397 18.34 -11.24 -40.81
C ARG A 397 19.51 -12.22 -40.82
N GLY A 398 19.49 -13.15 -41.76
CA GLY A 398 20.57 -14.12 -41.88
C GLY A 398 21.93 -13.44 -42.04
N LYS A 399 22.87 -13.79 -41.16
CA LYS A 399 24.21 -14.26 -41.52
C LYS A 399 25.01 -14.71 -40.29
N THR A 400 25.59 -15.91 -40.44
CA THR A 400 26.69 -16.54 -39.69
C THR A 400 26.54 -16.73 -38.18
N SER A 401 26.88 -17.95 -37.77
CA SER A 401 26.80 -18.48 -36.41
C SER A 401 27.36 -17.55 -35.34
N GLY A 402 26.58 -17.31 -34.28
CA GLY A 402 27.08 -16.85 -32.98
C GLY A 402 26.68 -15.46 -32.49
N GLU A 403 25.81 -14.72 -33.18
CA GLU A 403 25.35 -13.39 -32.72
C GLU A 403 23.92 -13.41 -32.13
N SER A 404 23.72 -12.59 -31.10
CA SER A 404 22.49 -12.48 -30.30
C SER A 404 21.32 -11.90 -31.12
N VAL A 405 20.16 -12.55 -31.03
CA VAL A 405 18.92 -12.07 -31.67
C VAL A 405 18.19 -11.14 -30.72
N LEU A 406 17.79 -9.96 -31.20
CA LEU A 406 16.94 -9.03 -30.43
C LEU A 406 15.49 -9.54 -30.46
N ILE A 407 14.96 -9.93 -29.30
CA ILE A 407 13.57 -10.39 -29.16
C ILE A 407 12.76 -9.24 -28.55
N SER A 408 11.76 -8.73 -29.29
CA SER A 408 10.75 -7.82 -28.75
C SER A 408 9.47 -8.58 -28.48
N VAL A 409 9.01 -8.61 -27.24
CA VAL A 409 7.75 -9.24 -26.84
C VAL A 409 6.64 -8.19 -26.88
N GLU A 410 5.62 -8.40 -27.71
CA GLU A 410 4.43 -7.54 -27.78
C GLU A 410 3.23 -8.37 -27.28
N ASN A 411 2.59 -7.95 -26.19
CA ASN A 411 1.51 -8.70 -25.56
C ASN A 411 0.15 -8.24 -26.11
N ARG A 412 -0.69 -9.17 -26.56
CA ARG A 412 -2.12 -8.93 -26.85
C ARG A 412 -2.95 -9.97 -26.11
N TRP A 413 -3.90 -9.48 -25.30
CA TRP A 413 -4.91 -10.29 -24.65
C TRP A 413 -6.12 -10.43 -25.56
N ASP A 414 -6.41 -11.64 -26.01
CA ASP A 414 -7.67 -11.98 -26.67
C ASP A 414 -8.44 -12.93 -25.74
N SER A 415 -9.54 -12.46 -25.14
CA SER A 415 -10.48 -13.34 -24.43
C SER A 415 -11.23 -14.18 -25.47
N VAL A 416 -11.20 -15.50 -25.36
CA VAL A 416 -12.06 -16.36 -26.16
C VAL A 416 -13.46 -16.30 -25.55
N GLU A 417 -14.42 -15.69 -26.25
CA GLU A 417 -15.83 -15.89 -25.93
C GLU A 417 -16.14 -17.38 -26.13
N THR A 418 -16.64 -18.02 -25.08
CA THR A 418 -17.13 -19.41 -25.09
C THR A 418 -18.24 -19.56 -26.14
N LEU A 419 -18.11 -20.57 -27.01
CA LEU A 419 -19.12 -21.00 -27.97
C LEU A 419 -20.16 -21.91 -27.32
#